data_AF-A0A383X6K7-F1
#
_entry.id   AF-A0A383X6K7-F1
#
_cell.length_a   1.000
_cell.length_b   1.000
_cell.length_c   1.000
_cell.angle_alpha   90.00
_cell.angle_beta   90.00
_cell.angle_gamma   90.00
#
_symmetry.space_group_name_H-M   'P 1'
#
loop_
_entity.id
_entity.type
_entity.pdbx_description
1 polymer ?
#
loop_
_entity_poly.entity_id
_entity_poly.type
_entity_poly.pdbx_seq_one_letter_code
_entity_poly.pdbx_strand_id
1 'polypeptide(L)'
;MEQAVASLRQENVEIELILVERRSNEEALEIYKSADVIFDQCLIGFHGYFALEAMALGKPVMCFIRKPDKYLLHPEECPIINTHVTTLKEDLRRVMARRGELGEIGRRGRSYIEKHFSLEAFAVRLERTYRELGVVA
;
A
#
# COMPACT_ATOMS: atom_id res chain seq x y z
N MET A 1 14.64 0.13 -6.73
CA MET A 1 13.50 0.49 -7.59
C MET A 1 13.96 0.85 -9.00
N GLU A 2 14.70 1.94 -9.19
CA GLU A 2 15.15 2.40 -10.52
C GLU A 2 15.82 1.32 -11.37
N GLN A 3 16.77 0.56 -10.80
CA GLN A 3 17.43 -0.55 -11.49
C GLN A 3 16.45 -1.64 -11.95
N ALA A 4 15.45 -1.96 -11.14
CA ALA A 4 14.44 -2.97 -11.48
C ALA A 4 13.57 -2.48 -12.64
N VAL A 5 13.12 -1.22 -12.60
CA VAL A 5 12.33 -0.60 -13.68
C VAL A 5 13.14 -0.48 -14.97
N ALA A 6 14.40 -0.03 -14.89
CA ALA A 6 15.29 0.05 -16.05
C ALA A 6 15.50 -1.32 -16.70
N SER A 7 15.71 -2.37 -15.89
CA SER A 7 15.85 -3.74 -16.41
C SER A 7 14.56 -4.26 -17.06
N LEU A 8 13.38 -3.96 -16.50
CA LEU A 8 12.10 -4.34 -17.11
C LEU A 8 11.84 -3.61 -18.44
N ARG A 9 12.23 -2.34 -18.55
CA ARG A 9 12.14 -1.58 -19.80
C ARG A 9 13.01 -2.18 -20.91
N GLN A 10 14.21 -2.66 -20.58
CA GLN A 10 15.07 -3.38 -21.54
C GLN A 10 14.43 -4.67 -22.06
N GLU A 11 13.50 -5.24 -21.30
CA GLU A 11 12.71 -6.41 -21.68
C GLU A 11 11.37 -6.05 -22.36
N ASN A 12 11.21 -4.79 -22.79
CA ASN A 12 10.01 -4.25 -23.43
C ASN A 12 8.73 -4.29 -22.57
N VAL A 13 8.89 -4.26 -21.23
CA VAL A 13 7.75 -4.06 -20.33
C VAL A 13 7.38 -2.57 -20.31
N GLU A 14 6.12 -2.26 -20.59
CA GLU A 14 5.57 -0.90 -20.51
C GLU A 14 5.36 -0.51 -19.05
N ILE A 15 6.36 0.19 -18.47
CA ILE A 15 6.35 0.62 -17.08
C ILE A 15 6.96 2.02 -16.93
N GLU A 16 6.28 2.86 -16.16
CA GLU A 16 6.73 4.20 -15.78
C GLU A 16 7.00 4.27 -14.28
N LEU A 17 8.15 4.82 -13.90
CA LEU A 17 8.46 5.18 -12.52
C LEU A 17 8.29 6.68 -12.36
N ILE A 18 7.34 7.07 -11.52
CA ILE A 18 7.11 8.47 -11.13
C ILE A 18 7.67 8.67 -9.72
N LEU A 19 8.76 9.43 -9.61
CA LEU A 19 9.30 9.87 -8.33
C LEU A 19 8.60 11.17 -7.91
N VAL A 20 7.93 11.14 -6.76
CA VAL A 20 7.21 12.30 -6.22
C VAL A 20 8.05 12.93 -5.12
N GLU A 21 8.77 13.99 -5.47
CA GLU A 21 9.68 14.69 -4.56
C GLU A 21 9.45 16.20 -4.63
N ARG A 22 9.59 16.88 -3.48
CA ARG A 22 9.48 18.35 -3.35
C ARG A 22 8.18 18.91 -3.94
N ARG A 23 7.08 18.18 -3.75
CA ARG A 23 5.73 18.58 -4.16
C ARG A 23 4.91 19.01 -2.98
N SER A 24 3.94 19.89 -3.21
CA SER A 24 2.88 20.11 -2.22
C SER A 24 2.06 18.83 -2.05
N ASN A 25 1.32 18.74 -0.94
CA ASN A 25 0.44 17.59 -0.72
C ASN A 25 -0.63 17.48 -1.81
N GLU A 26 -1.20 18.60 -2.27
CA GLU A 26 -2.21 18.63 -3.33
C GLU A 26 -1.66 18.10 -4.66
N GLU A 27 -0.47 18.56 -5.07
CA GLU A 27 0.19 18.07 -6.28
C GLU A 27 0.51 16.57 -6.18
N ALA A 28 1.00 16.13 -5.02
CA ALA A 28 1.31 14.73 -4.78
C ALA A 28 0.05 13.85 -4.88
N LEU A 29 -1.08 14.28 -4.31
CA LEU A 29 -2.36 13.59 -4.40
C LEU A 29 -2.85 13.44 -5.85
N GLU A 30 -2.71 14.49 -6.68
CA GLU A 30 -3.07 14.39 -8.10
C GLU A 30 -2.18 13.39 -8.86
N ILE A 31 -0.88 13.34 -8.54
CA ILE A 31 0.02 12.32 -9.10
C ILE A 31 -0.37 10.92 -8.63
N TYR A 32 -0.71 10.73 -7.34
CA TYR A 32 -1.13 9.42 -6.84
C TYR A 32 -2.43 8.95 -7.52
N LYS A 33 -3.36 9.88 -7.79
CA LYS A 33 -4.61 9.59 -8.51
C LYS A 33 -4.40 9.17 -9.96
N SER A 34 -3.33 9.62 -10.62
CA SER A 34 -3.01 9.17 -11.99
C SER A 34 -2.26 7.84 -12.04
N ALA A 35 -1.58 7.44 -10.96
CA ALA A 35 -0.82 6.19 -10.91
C ALA A 35 -1.72 4.93 -10.95
N ASP A 36 -1.25 3.89 -11.65
CA ASP A 36 -1.88 2.56 -11.68
C ASP A 36 -1.64 1.76 -10.39
N VAL A 37 -0.45 1.92 -9.79
CA VAL A 37 -0.01 1.25 -8.57
C VAL A 37 0.93 2.17 -7.79
N ILE A 38 0.82 2.16 -6.47
CA ILE A 38 1.70 2.88 -5.56
C ILE A 38 2.71 1.92 -4.96
N PHE A 39 3.98 2.33 -4.93
CA PHE A 39 5.02 1.64 -4.18
C PHE A 39 5.34 2.45 -2.91
N ASP A 40 5.18 1.84 -1.74
CA ASP A 40 5.53 2.45 -0.44
C ASP A 40 7.02 2.18 -0.14
N GLN A 41 7.34 0.96 0.29
CA GLN A 41 8.70 0.55 0.63
C GLN A 41 8.83 -0.97 0.76
N CYS A 42 10.08 -1.46 0.72
CA CYS A 42 10.37 -2.90 0.67
C CYS A 42 11.38 -3.39 1.73
N LEU A 43 11.62 -2.61 2.79
CA LEU A 43 12.72 -2.86 3.75
C LEU A 43 12.26 -3.04 5.20
N ILE A 44 11.37 -2.18 5.69
CA ILE A 44 11.03 -2.11 7.13
C ILE A 44 10.16 -3.31 7.56
N GLY A 45 9.33 -3.83 6.64
CA GLY A 45 8.47 -4.97 6.91
C GLY A 45 7.16 -4.62 7.62
N PHE A 46 6.70 -3.37 7.50
CA PHE A 46 5.46 -2.82 8.05
C PHE A 46 4.98 -1.67 7.14
N HIS A 47 3.68 -1.42 7.02
CA HIS A 47 3.19 -0.32 6.16
C HIS A 47 3.24 1.05 6.85
N GLY A 48 3.63 2.10 6.12
CA GLY A 48 3.52 3.48 6.60
C GLY A 48 2.12 4.07 6.45
N TYR A 49 1.93 5.33 6.87
CA TYR A 49 0.69 6.07 6.60
C TYR A 49 0.48 6.33 5.11
N PHE A 50 1.55 6.52 4.34
CA PHE A 50 1.48 6.69 2.89
C PHE A 50 0.79 5.49 2.21
N ALA A 51 1.07 4.26 2.66
CA ALA A 51 0.39 3.06 2.19
C ALA A 51 -1.13 3.12 2.48
N LEU A 52 -1.52 3.60 3.66
CA LEU A 52 -2.91 3.73 4.06
C LEU A 52 -3.64 4.81 3.26
N GLU A 53 -3.00 5.97 3.04
CA GLU A 53 -3.52 7.07 2.21
C GLU A 53 -3.74 6.63 0.76
N ALA A 54 -2.77 5.90 0.19
CA ALA A 54 -2.89 5.35 -1.15
C ALA A 54 -4.05 4.33 -1.26
N MET A 55 -4.20 3.44 -0.27
CA MET A 55 -5.36 2.54 -0.21
C MET A 55 -6.68 3.33 -0.06
N ALA A 56 -6.70 4.41 0.72
CA ALA A 56 -7.87 5.27 0.87
C ALA A 56 -8.26 5.95 -0.46
N LEU A 57 -7.27 6.32 -1.28
CA LEU A 57 -7.48 6.79 -2.67
C LEU A 57 -7.97 5.68 -3.61
N GLY A 58 -8.10 4.44 -3.14
CA GLY A 58 -8.48 3.29 -3.95
C GLY A 58 -7.36 2.83 -4.87
N LYS A 59 -6.10 3.13 -4.53
CA LYS A 59 -4.93 2.71 -5.31
C LYS A 59 -4.36 1.41 -4.77
N PRO A 60 -4.02 0.43 -5.63
CA PRO A 60 -3.22 -0.72 -5.25
C PRO A 60 -1.89 -0.29 -4.67
N VAL A 61 -1.44 -0.97 -3.62
CA VAL A 61 -0.19 -0.64 -2.93
C VAL A 61 0.72 -1.85 -2.88
N MET A 62 1.97 -1.66 -3.30
CA MET A 62 3.08 -2.58 -3.05
C MET A 62 3.84 -2.13 -1.80
N CYS A 63 3.93 -3.01 -0.80
CA CYS A 63 4.68 -2.74 0.43
C CYS A 63 5.20 -4.06 1.01
N PHE A 64 6.39 -4.07 1.59
CA PHE A 64 6.88 -5.22 2.33
C PHE A 64 6.23 -5.33 3.69
N ILE A 65 5.55 -6.44 3.95
CA ILE A 65 5.00 -6.82 5.25
C ILE A 65 5.66 -8.13 5.69
N ARG A 66 6.54 -8.04 6.71
CA ARG A 66 7.39 -9.17 7.13
C ARG A 66 6.60 -10.30 7.80
N LYS A 67 5.57 -9.96 8.57
CA LYS A 67 4.69 -10.91 9.27
C LYS A 67 3.23 -10.45 9.15
N PRO A 68 2.57 -10.69 8.00
CA PRO A 68 1.21 -10.21 7.74
C PRO A 68 0.24 -10.55 8.87
N ASP A 69 0.26 -11.79 9.37
CA ASP A 69 -0.63 -12.27 10.43
C ASP A 69 -0.46 -11.54 11.77
N LYS A 70 0.68 -10.87 11.97
CA LYS A 70 0.98 -10.11 13.20
C LYS A 70 0.81 -8.60 13.01
N TYR A 71 1.06 -8.11 11.80
CA TYR A 71 1.26 -6.69 11.55
C TYR A 71 0.10 -6.03 10.82
N LEU A 72 -0.77 -6.82 10.19
CA LEU A 72 -2.00 -6.33 9.57
C LEU A 72 -3.18 -6.57 10.51
N LEU A 73 -4.10 -5.61 10.53
CA LEU A 73 -5.43 -5.85 11.05
C LEU A 73 -6.17 -6.70 10.02
N HIS A 74 -6.83 -7.79 10.40
CA HIS A 74 -7.58 -8.62 9.45
C HIS A 74 -6.78 -8.93 8.17
N PRO A 75 -5.63 -9.64 8.30
CA PRO A 75 -4.70 -9.88 7.19
C PRO A 75 -5.35 -10.51 5.95
N GLU A 76 -6.42 -11.30 6.15
CA GLU A 76 -7.24 -11.91 5.11
C GLU A 76 -7.98 -10.89 4.22
N GLU A 77 -8.26 -9.69 4.75
CA GLU A 77 -8.96 -8.62 4.06
C GLU A 77 -8.01 -7.63 3.38
N CYS A 78 -6.79 -7.50 3.91
CA CYS A 78 -5.81 -6.50 3.46
C CYS A 78 -5.26 -6.83 2.06
N PRO A 79 -5.44 -5.95 1.05
CA PRO A 79 -5.05 -6.25 -0.33
C PRO A 79 -3.65 -5.72 -0.70
N ILE A 80 -2.82 -5.35 0.28
CA ILE A 80 -1.44 -4.94 0.02
C ILE A 80 -0.71 -6.05 -0.73
N ILE A 81 -0.10 -5.67 -1.86
CA ILE A 81 0.74 -6.55 -2.65
C ILE A 81 2.09 -6.66 -1.95
N ASN A 82 2.27 -7.74 -1.20
CA ASN A 82 3.49 -7.94 -0.43
C ASN A 82 4.69 -8.11 -1.39
N THR A 83 5.72 -7.27 -1.23
CA THR A 83 6.93 -7.29 -2.07
C THR A 83 8.17 -7.27 -1.20
N HIS A 84 9.32 -7.72 -1.70
CA HIS A 84 10.58 -7.69 -0.98
C HIS A 84 11.71 -7.15 -1.86
N VAL A 85 12.74 -6.56 -1.25
CA VAL A 85 13.88 -5.96 -2.00
C VAL A 85 14.55 -6.95 -2.97
N THR A 86 14.61 -8.23 -2.60
CA THR A 86 15.21 -9.29 -3.44
C THR A 86 14.29 -9.80 -4.55
N THR A 87 12.99 -9.57 -4.45
CA THR A 87 11.98 -10.04 -5.42
C THR A 87 11.36 -8.89 -6.24
N LEU A 88 11.70 -7.64 -5.93
CA LEU A 88 11.05 -6.44 -6.46
C LEU A 88 10.86 -6.44 -7.97
N LYS A 89 11.88 -6.85 -8.75
CA LYS A 89 11.77 -6.91 -10.22
C LYS A 89 10.70 -7.89 -10.68
N GLU A 90 10.64 -9.07 -10.06
CA GLU A 90 9.67 -10.10 -10.41
C GLU A 90 8.28 -9.75 -9.91
N ASP A 91 8.17 -9.13 -8.73
CA ASP A 91 6.91 -8.64 -8.21
C ASP A 91 6.31 -7.56 -9.12
N LEU A 92 7.12 -6.62 -9.61
CA LEU A 92 6.71 -5.62 -10.59
C LEU A 92 6.24 -6.28 -11.90
N ARG A 93 6.97 -7.28 -12.41
CA ARG A 93 6.55 -8.04 -13.61
C ARG A 93 5.18 -8.69 -13.40
N ARG A 94 4.95 -9.30 -12.24
CA ARG A 94 3.68 -9.95 -11.89
C ARG A 94 2.53 -8.96 -11.79
N VAL A 95 2.77 -7.79 -11.19
CA VAL A 95 1.80 -6.69 -11.15
C VAL A 95 1.42 -6.26 -12.56
N MET A 96 2.40 -6.12 -13.45
CA MET A 96 2.15 -5.72 -14.83
C MET A 96 1.39 -6.78 -15.63
N ALA A 97 1.72 -8.06 -15.46
CA ALA A 97 1.01 -9.16 -16.10
C ALA A 97 -0.46 -9.27 -15.64
N ARG A 98 -0.78 -8.72 -14.45
CA ARG A 98 -2.12 -8.76 -13.84
C ARG A 98 -2.75 -7.37 -13.77
N ARG A 99 -2.42 -6.47 -14.70
CA ARG A 99 -2.90 -5.08 -14.71
C ARG A 99 -4.44 -4.98 -14.63
N GLY A 100 -5.16 -5.92 -15.25
CA GLY A 100 -6.63 -5.98 -15.21
C GLY A 100 -7.23 -6.18 -13.80
N GLU A 101 -6.45 -6.70 -12.84
CA GLU A 101 -6.91 -6.93 -11.47
C GLU A 101 -6.68 -5.73 -10.55
N LEU A 102 -5.85 -4.76 -10.96
CA LEU A 102 -5.47 -3.61 -10.15
C LEU A 102 -6.67 -2.77 -9.71
N GLY A 103 -7.66 -2.58 -10.57
CA GLY A 103 -8.88 -1.86 -10.21
C GLY A 103 -9.63 -2.50 -9.04
N GLU A 104 -9.67 -3.83 -8.98
CA GLU A 104 -10.32 -4.56 -7.89
C GLU A 104 -9.49 -4.54 -6.60
N ILE A 105 -8.16 -4.71 -6.71
CA ILE A 105 -7.25 -4.58 -5.57
C ILE A 105 -7.39 -3.20 -4.92
N GLY A 106 -7.47 -2.15 -5.73
CA GLY A 106 -7.68 -0.78 -5.28
C GLY A 106 -9.01 -0.57 -4.55
N ARG A 107 -10.12 -1.08 -5.10
CA ARG A 107 -11.43 -1.04 -4.44
C ARG A 107 -11.42 -1.73 -3.09
N ARG A 108 -10.86 -2.95 -3.02
CA ARG A 108 -10.68 -3.67 -1.76
C ARG A 108 -9.83 -2.88 -0.77
N GLY A 109 -8.82 -2.16 -1.25
CA GLY A 109 -7.95 -1.31 -0.42
C GLY A 109 -8.73 -0.20 0.26
N ARG A 110 -9.59 0.51 -0.50
CA ARG A 110 -10.48 1.52 0.06
C ARG A 110 -11.43 0.92 1.10
N SER A 111 -12.08 -0.20 0.78
CA SER A 111 -12.99 -0.86 1.74
C SER A 111 -12.28 -1.29 3.02
N TYR A 112 -11.04 -1.78 2.92
CA TYR A 112 -10.21 -2.13 4.07
C TYR A 112 -9.90 -0.90 4.95
N ILE A 113 -9.61 0.25 4.34
CA ILE A 113 -9.42 1.52 5.08
C ILE A 113 -10.70 1.97 5.77
N GLU A 114 -11.82 2.03 5.05
CA GLU A 114 -13.11 2.47 5.60
C GLU A 114 -13.54 1.60 6.78
N LYS A 115 -13.28 0.29 6.70
CA LYS A 115 -13.65 -0.67 7.75
C LYS A 115 -12.73 -0.64 8.97
N HIS A 116 -11.42 -0.52 8.80
CA HIS A 116 -10.45 -0.76 9.88
C HIS A 116 -9.64 0.46 10.32
N PHE A 117 -9.58 1.49 9.47
CA PHE A 117 -8.76 2.69 9.64
C PHE A 117 -9.57 4.01 9.54
N SER A 118 -10.90 3.93 9.45
CA SER A 118 -11.76 5.10 9.65
C SER A 118 -11.58 5.69 11.05
N LEU A 119 -11.96 6.95 11.21
CA LEU A 119 -11.89 7.64 12.50
C LEU A 119 -12.64 6.85 13.58
N GLU A 120 -13.83 6.35 13.23
CA GLU A 120 -14.70 5.57 14.09
C GLU A 120 -14.04 4.23 14.45
N ALA A 121 -13.52 3.48 13.46
CA ALA A 121 -12.87 2.20 13.70
C ALA A 121 -11.61 2.34 14.57
N PHE A 122 -10.84 3.41 14.36
CA PHE A 122 -9.66 3.73 15.16
C PHE A 122 -10.05 4.09 16.60
N ALA A 123 -11.03 4.99 16.77
CA ALA A 123 -11.50 5.43 18.09
C ALA A 123 -12.01 4.26 18.94
N VAL A 124 -12.85 3.38 18.36
CA VAL A 124 -13.37 2.19 19.05
C VAL A 124 -12.24 1.25 19.49
N ARG A 125 -11.27 1.00 18.62
CA ARG A 125 -10.12 0.14 18.95
C ARG A 125 -9.24 0.74 20.04
N LEU A 126 -9.03 2.05 20.01
CA LEU A 126 -8.25 2.77 21.01
C LEU A 126 -8.95 2.74 22.37
N GLU A 127 -10.25 3.06 22.41
CA GLU A 127 -11.05 3.01 23.64
C GLU A 127 -10.99 1.62 24.28
N ARG A 128 -11.26 0.57 23.49
CA ARG A 128 -11.21 -0.82 23.98
C ARG A 128 -9.84 -1.14 24.59
N THR A 129 -8.76 -0.82 23.87
CA THR A 129 -7.39 -1.05 24.36
C THR A 129 -7.15 -0.33 25.68
N TYR A 130 -7.60 0.92 25.81
CA TYR A 130 -7.42 1.71 27.03
C TYR A 130 -8.22 1.18 28.22
N ARG A 131 -9.44 0.69 27.99
CA ARG A 131 -10.24 0.03 29.02
C ARG A 131 -9.60 -1.28 29.48
N GLU A 132 -9.12 -2.10 28.54
CA GLU A 132 -8.44 -3.37 28.84
C GLU A 132 -7.13 -3.16 29.63
N LEU A 133 -6.42 -2.07 29.36
CA LEU A 133 -5.22 -1.68 30.11
C LEU A 133 -5.52 -0.95 31.43
N GLY A 134 -6.78 -0.61 31.71
CA GLY A 134 -7.18 0.13 32.91
C GLY A 134 -6.67 1.58 32.97
N VAL A 135 -6.29 2.16 31.82
CA VAL A 135 -5.78 3.54 31.74
C VAL A 135 -6.89 4.59 31.56
N VAL A 136 -8.13 4.15 31.32
CA VAL A 136 -9.33 4.99 31.31
C VAL A 136 -10.43 4.26 32.09
N ALA A 137 -11.21 5.01 32.88
CA ALA A 137 -12.31 4.52 33.71
C ALA A 137 -13.53 4.08 32.89
#